data_AF-A0A800IDN9-F1
#
_entry.id   AF-A0A800IDN9-F1
#
_cell.length_a   1.000
_cell.length_b   1.000
_cell.length_c   1.000
_cell.angle_alpha   90.00
_cell.angle_beta   90.00
_cell.angle_gamma   90.00
#
_symmetry.space_group_name_H-M   'P 1'
#
loop_
_entity.id
_entity.type
_entity.pdbx_description
1 polymer ?
#
loop_
_entity_poly.entity_id
_entity_poly.type
_entity_poly.pdbx_seq_one_letter_code
_entity_poly.pdbx_strand_id
1 'polypeptide(L)'
;MPLNQELMVGIFAADTGVAGELRYAAKKLTGQTSCSLCDITHGWNPKGRPEWKKACAEAGMELKLIHRNHATKSQLEAAGALPAILVGSENHWRVLLDAGSLKELAGSPGLLVERLQKLV
;
A
#
# COMPACT_ATOMS: atom_id res chain seq x y z
N MET A 1 1.50 -4.79 30.38
CA MET A 1 2.24 -4.69 29.11
C MET A 1 1.20 -4.59 28.01
N PRO A 2 1.24 -3.62 27.09
CA PRO A 2 0.20 -3.54 26.08
C PRO A 2 0.29 -4.80 25.21
N LEU A 3 -0.86 -5.45 25.04
CA LEU A 3 -1.04 -6.63 24.20
C LEU A 3 -0.58 -6.33 22.78
N ASN A 4 0.06 -7.30 22.14
CA ASN A 4 0.36 -7.36 20.70
C ASN A 4 -0.57 -6.48 19.86
N GLN A 5 -0.12 -5.27 19.52
CA GLN A 5 -0.85 -4.45 18.55
C GLN A 5 -0.45 -4.95 17.18
N GLU A 6 -1.39 -5.57 16.47
CA GLU A 6 -1.20 -5.93 15.07
C GLU A 6 -1.02 -4.65 14.26
N LEU A 7 0.04 -4.62 13.44
CA LEU A 7 0.39 -3.50 12.58
C LEU A 7 -0.12 -3.76 11.16
N MET A 8 -0.72 -2.75 10.54
CA MET A 8 -1.01 -2.78 9.11
C MET A 8 0.13 -2.16 8.32
N VAL A 9 0.64 -2.90 7.33
CA VAL A 9 1.77 -2.50 6.48
C VAL A 9 1.39 -2.64 5.01
N GLY A 10 1.41 -1.53 4.25
CA GLY A 10 1.28 -1.54 2.80
C GLY A 10 2.66 -1.48 2.13
N ILE A 11 2.95 -2.46 1.28
CA ILE A 11 4.22 -2.59 0.58
C ILE A 11 4.02 -2.24 -0.89
N PHE A 12 4.70 -1.20 -1.35
CA PHE A 12 4.71 -0.82 -2.76
C PHE A 12 5.53 -1.81 -3.60
N ALA A 13 5.11 -2.01 -4.86
CA ALA A 13 5.92 -2.67 -5.88
C ALA A 13 7.00 -1.72 -6.47
N ALA A 14 7.75 -1.03 -5.60
CA ALA A 14 8.79 -0.07 -5.98
C ALA A 14 9.85 0.06 -4.88
N ASP A 15 11.09 0.36 -5.25
CA ASP A 15 12.19 0.63 -4.32
C ASP A 15 12.40 2.15 -4.10
N THR A 16 12.89 2.54 -2.93
CA THR A 16 13.35 3.92 -2.68
C THR A 16 14.54 4.27 -3.58
N GLY A 17 14.63 5.52 -4.05
CA GLY A 17 15.76 6.03 -4.85
C GLY A 17 15.64 5.89 -6.38
N VAL A 18 14.65 5.17 -6.90
CA VAL A 18 14.48 5.01 -8.37
C VAL A 18 13.69 6.18 -8.96
N ALA A 19 14.20 7.42 -8.95
CA ALA A 19 13.55 8.59 -9.59
C ALA A 19 12.01 8.56 -9.43
N GLY A 20 11.55 8.31 -8.20
CA GLY A 20 10.24 7.73 -7.90
C GLY A 20 9.05 8.57 -8.35
N GLU A 21 9.27 9.88 -8.53
CA GLU A 21 8.28 10.82 -9.05
C GLU A 21 8.18 10.78 -10.59
N LEU A 22 9.29 10.57 -11.31
CA LEU A 22 9.35 10.63 -12.78
C LEU A 22 8.94 9.32 -13.45
N ARG A 23 9.23 8.17 -12.82
CA ARG A 23 8.93 6.87 -13.43
C ARG A 23 7.45 6.51 -13.36
N TYR A 24 6.70 7.03 -12.37
CA TYR A 24 5.24 6.88 -12.33
C TYR A 24 4.55 7.66 -13.46
N ALA A 25 4.95 8.93 -13.66
CA ALA A 25 4.45 9.74 -14.77
C ALA A 25 4.79 9.13 -16.14
N ALA A 26 6.01 8.63 -16.33
CA ALA A 26 6.44 8.02 -17.59
C ALA A 26 5.78 6.65 -17.86
N LYS A 27 5.50 5.84 -16.83
CA LYS A 27 4.85 4.53 -16.99
C LYS A 27 3.36 4.63 -17.28
N LYS A 28 2.67 5.63 -16.73
CA LYS A 28 1.25 5.91 -17.04
C LYS A 28 1.05 6.35 -18.49
N LEU A 29 2.05 7.03 -19.07
CA LEU A 29 2.08 7.43 -20.48
C LEU A 29 2.48 6.29 -21.44
N THR A 30 3.20 5.27 -20.97
CA THR A 30 3.72 4.15 -21.80
C THR A 30 2.96 2.83 -21.65
N GLY A 31 1.88 2.79 -20.85
CA GLY A 31 1.03 1.60 -20.68
C GLY A 31 1.68 0.48 -19.85
N GLN A 32 2.82 0.72 -19.20
CA GLN A 32 3.44 -0.27 -18.31
C GLN A 32 2.74 -0.30 -16.95
N THR A 33 2.63 -1.49 -16.36
CA THR A 33 1.92 -1.77 -15.10
C THR A 33 2.25 -0.74 -14.02
N SER A 34 1.27 0.13 -13.72
CA SER A 34 1.34 1.03 -12.57
C SER A 34 1.11 0.24 -11.29
N CYS A 35 1.88 0.52 -10.25
CA CYS A 35 1.64 -0.07 -8.94
C CYS A 35 0.31 0.48 -8.40
N SER A 36 -0.72 -0.37 -8.26
CA SER A 36 -2.06 0.07 -7.86
C SER A 36 -2.09 0.76 -6.50
N LEU A 37 -1.23 0.34 -5.55
CA LEU A 37 -1.11 1.03 -4.26
C LEU A 37 -0.49 2.43 -4.40
N CYS A 38 0.42 2.63 -5.36
CA CYS A 38 0.91 3.98 -5.70
C CYS A 38 -0.22 4.84 -6.30
N ASP A 39 -1.02 4.29 -7.22
CA ASP A 39 -2.17 5.01 -7.80
C ASP A 39 -3.14 5.48 -6.71
N ILE A 40 -3.43 4.64 -5.71
CA ILE A 40 -4.31 4.96 -4.59
C ILE A 40 -3.72 6.07 -3.71
N THR A 41 -2.43 5.96 -3.35
CA THR A 41 -1.81 6.82 -2.32
C THR A 41 -1.28 8.14 -2.86
N HIS A 42 -0.88 8.19 -4.13
CA HIS A 42 -0.25 9.34 -4.77
C HIS A 42 -1.11 9.91 -5.90
N GLY A 43 -1.91 9.11 -6.60
CA GLY A 43 -2.67 9.58 -7.76
C GLY A 43 -1.72 10.23 -8.77
N TRP A 44 -2.00 11.45 -9.24
CA TRP A 44 -1.09 12.20 -10.12
C TRP A 44 -0.05 13.04 -9.36
N ASN A 45 -0.14 13.11 -8.02
CA ASN A 45 0.73 13.94 -7.19
C ASN A 45 1.78 13.08 -6.47
N PRO A 46 3.07 13.20 -6.83
CA PRO A 46 4.12 12.38 -6.23
C PRO A 46 4.39 12.73 -4.75
N LYS A 47 3.88 13.86 -4.23
CA LYS A 47 3.93 14.21 -2.80
C LYS A 47 2.81 13.58 -1.97
N GLY A 48 1.97 12.74 -2.59
CA GLY A 48 0.83 12.08 -1.95
C GLY A 48 -0.49 12.79 -2.23
N ARG A 49 -1.57 12.01 -2.17
CA ARG A 49 -2.93 12.46 -2.48
C ARG A 49 -3.66 12.96 -1.22
N PRO A 50 -4.21 14.19 -1.19
CA PRO A 50 -4.97 14.69 -0.04
C PRO A 50 -6.15 13.80 0.35
N GLU A 51 -6.85 13.23 -0.64
CA GLU A 51 -8.00 12.35 -0.42
C GLU A 51 -7.60 11.04 0.28
N TRP A 52 -6.38 10.54 0.04
CA TRP A 52 -5.84 9.41 0.79
C TRP A 52 -5.62 9.77 2.25
N LYS A 53 -4.94 10.88 2.53
CA LYS A 53 -4.71 11.34 3.91
C LYS A 53 -6.02 11.58 4.65
N LYS A 54 -7.00 12.20 3.97
CA LYS A 54 -8.33 12.45 4.51
C LYS A 54 -9.06 11.14 4.84
N ALA A 55 -9.10 10.18 3.92
CA ALA A 55 -9.78 8.91 4.12
C ALA A 55 -9.19 8.12 5.31
N CYS A 56 -7.87 8.08 5.46
CA CYS A 56 -7.24 7.44 6.62
C CYS A 56 -7.58 8.15 7.94
N ALA A 57 -7.54 9.48 7.94
CA ALA A 57 -7.85 10.28 9.12
C ALA A 57 -9.31 10.11 9.57
N GLU A 58 -10.26 10.17 8.63
CA GLU A 58 -11.69 9.96 8.89
C GLU A 58 -11.99 8.56 9.43
N ALA A 59 -11.24 7.55 8.97
CA ALA A 59 -11.38 6.18 9.43
C ALA A 59 -10.61 5.86 10.73
N GLY A 60 -9.80 6.78 11.26
CA GLY A 60 -8.92 6.51 12.40
C GLY A 60 -7.91 5.40 12.11
N MET A 61 -7.53 5.21 10.85
CA MET A 61 -6.75 4.06 10.38
C MET A 61 -5.26 4.39 10.31
N GLU A 62 -4.44 3.57 10.96
CA GLU A 62 -2.98 3.64 10.84
C GLU A 62 -2.48 2.55 9.88
N LEU A 63 -2.10 2.97 8.66
CA LEU A 63 -1.46 2.10 7.67
C LEU A 63 -0.04 2.59 7.41
N LYS A 64 0.95 1.77 7.78
CA LYS A 64 2.36 2.07 7.49
C LYS A 64 2.69 1.72 6.05
N LEU A 65 3.07 2.71 5.25
CA LEU A 65 3.45 2.51 3.85
C LEU A 65 4.98 2.43 3.70
N ILE A 66 5.47 1.38 3.04
CA ILE A 66 6.90 1.16 2.80
C ILE A 66 7.18 0.71 1.37
N HIS A 67 8.40 0.98 0.91
CA HIS A 67 8.91 0.45 -0.35
C HIS A 67 9.36 -1.00 -0.21
N ARG A 68 9.39 -1.74 -1.32
CA ARG A 68 9.79 -3.15 -1.38
C ARG A 68 11.14 -3.39 -0.71
N ASN A 69 12.14 -2.56 -1.00
CA ASN A 69 13.49 -2.67 -0.43
C ASN A 69 13.58 -2.31 1.06
N HIS A 70 12.51 -1.76 1.65
CA HIS A 70 12.42 -1.49 3.08
C HIS A 70 11.60 -2.55 3.82
N ALA A 71 10.96 -3.48 3.11
CA ALA A 71 10.22 -4.58 3.71
C ALA A 71 11.19 -5.65 4.22
N THR A 72 10.83 -6.27 5.35
CA THR A 72 11.59 -7.42 5.86
C THR A 72 11.40 -8.64 4.97
N LYS A 73 12.28 -9.62 5.12
CA LYS A 73 12.14 -10.91 4.43
C LYS A 73 10.80 -11.59 4.74
N SER A 74 10.39 -11.62 6.01
CA SER A 74 9.12 -12.21 6.45
C SER A 74 7.90 -11.51 5.84
N GLN A 75 7.94 -10.19 5.69
CA GLN A 75 6.90 -9.41 5.02
C GLN A 75 6.82 -9.73 3.52
N LEU A 76 7.95 -9.81 2.84
CA LEU A 76 8.00 -10.13 1.41
C LEU A 76 7.52 -11.56 1.13
N GLU A 77 7.92 -12.52 1.98
CA GLU A 77 7.47 -13.90 1.90
C GLU A 77 5.96 -14.01 2.10
N ALA A 78 5.41 -13.32 3.10
CA ALA A 78 3.97 -13.30 3.33
C ALA A 78 3.20 -12.61 2.19
N ALA A 79 3.72 -11.51 1.64
CA ALA A 79 3.09 -10.76 0.56
C ALA A 79 3.00 -11.55 -0.75
N GLY A 80 4.04 -12.32 -1.09
CA GLY A 80 4.15 -12.93 -2.41
C GLY A 80 4.27 -11.86 -3.51
N ALA A 81 3.20 -11.67 -4.29
CA ALA A 81 3.17 -10.67 -5.35
C ALA A 81 2.89 -9.26 -4.80
N LEU A 82 3.64 -8.26 -5.27
CA LEU A 82 3.48 -6.85 -4.88
C LEU A 82 2.69 -6.04 -5.92
N PRO A 83 2.00 -4.95 -5.52
CA PRO A 83 1.88 -4.44 -4.14
C PRO A 83 0.97 -5.31 -3.27
N ALA A 84 1.11 -5.20 -1.94
CA ALA A 84 0.26 -5.91 -0.99
C ALA A 84 0.06 -5.09 0.29
N ILE A 85 -1.02 -5.37 1.01
CA ILE A 85 -1.25 -4.89 2.38
C ILE A 85 -1.29 -6.09 3.31
N LEU A 86 -0.48 -6.03 4.35
CA LEU A 86 -0.32 -7.06 5.37
C LEU A 86 -0.86 -6.56 6.71
N VAL A 87 -1.25 -7.50 7.56
CA VAL A 87 -1.50 -7.28 8.99
C VAL A 87 -0.71 -8.29 9.80
N GLY A 88 -0.23 -7.88 10.96
CA GLY A 88 0.37 -8.81 11.92
C GLY A 88 1.43 -8.19 12.81
N SER A 89 2.28 -9.04 13.36
CA SER A 89 3.40 -8.67 14.24
C SER A 89 4.72 -9.25 13.71
N GLU A 90 5.87 -8.81 14.24
CA GLU A 90 7.23 -9.01 13.70
C GLU A 90 7.47 -10.30 12.88
N ASN A 91 7.00 -11.45 13.38
CA ASN A 91 7.22 -12.76 12.78
C ASN A 91 5.96 -13.47 12.24
N HIS A 92 4.78 -12.87 12.37
CA HIS A 92 3.52 -13.42 11.88
C HIS A 92 2.79 -12.36 11.06
N TRP A 93 2.91 -12.48 9.74
CA TRP A 93 2.25 -11.60 8.78
C TRP A 93 1.20 -12.38 7.98
N ARG A 94 0.06 -11.75 7.75
CA ARG A 94 -1.00 -12.27 6.88
C ARG A 94 -1.36 -11.20 5.85
N VAL A 95 -1.61 -11.63 4.62
CA VAL A 95 -2.12 -10.74 3.56
C VAL A 95 -3.56 -10.35 3.88
N LEU A 96 -3.83 -9.05 3.91
CA LEU A 96 -5.18 -8.49 3.90
C LEU A 96 -5.66 -8.24 2.47
N LEU A 97 -4.83 -7.62 1.64
CA LEU A 97 -5.11 -7.33 0.24
C LEU A 97 -3.87 -7.61 -0.61
N ASP A 98 -4.02 -8.46 -1.61
CA ASP A 98 -2.99 -8.76 -2.59
C ASP A 98 -3.02 -7.79 -3.79
N ALA A 99 -2.09 -7.98 -4.72
CA ALA A 99 -1.97 -7.13 -5.91
C ALA A 99 -3.23 -7.14 -6.79
N GLY A 100 -3.94 -8.27 -6.87
CA GLY A 100 -5.19 -8.40 -7.62
C GLY A 100 -6.31 -7.58 -6.97
N SER A 101 -6.51 -7.78 -5.69
CA SER A 101 -7.51 -7.07 -4.88
C SER A 101 -7.28 -5.55 -4.91
N LEU A 102 -6.02 -5.11 -4.84
CA LEU A 102 -5.67 -3.69 -4.93
C LEU A 102 -5.95 -3.10 -6.32
N LYS A 103 -5.79 -3.88 -7.38
CA LYS A 103 -6.08 -3.45 -8.75
C LYS A 103 -7.57 -3.19 -8.97
N GLU A 104 -8.44 -4.00 -8.35
CA GLU A 104 -9.90 -3.83 -8.42
C GLU A 104 -10.39 -2.49 -7.84
N LEU A 105 -9.60 -1.88 -6.94
CA LEU A 105 -9.95 -0.59 -6.32
C LEU A 105 -9.76 0.61 -7.26
N ALA A 106 -9.20 0.40 -8.45
CA ALA A 106 -9.06 1.39 -9.52
C ALA A 106 -8.47 2.74 -9.06
N GLY A 107 -7.53 2.72 -8.12
CA GLY A 107 -6.89 3.95 -7.62
C GLY A 107 -7.71 4.76 -6.62
N SER A 108 -8.78 4.20 -6.06
CA SER A 108 -9.68 4.88 -5.11
C SER A 108 -9.22 4.76 -3.65
N PRO A 109 -8.90 5.87 -2.96
CA PRO A 109 -8.61 5.87 -1.52
C PRO A 109 -9.78 5.42 -0.66
N GLY A 110 -10.99 5.88 -0.97
CA GLY A 110 -12.18 5.58 -0.17
C GLY A 110 -12.52 4.09 -0.20
N LEU A 111 -12.45 3.46 -1.37
CA LEU A 111 -12.69 2.02 -1.50
C LEU A 111 -11.64 1.19 -0.78
N LEU A 112 -10.37 1.65 -0.75
CA LEU A 112 -9.33 0.97 0.00
C LEU A 112 -9.63 1.01 1.50
N VAL A 113 -9.94 2.19 2.04
CA VAL A 113 -10.24 2.37 3.46
C VAL A 113 -11.49 1.56 3.85
N GLU A 114 -12.56 1.65 3.06
CA GLU A 114 -13.78 0.86 3.31
C GLU A 114 -13.51 -0.65 3.29
N ARG A 115 -12.69 -1.13 2.34
CA ARG A 115 -12.33 -2.54 2.26
C ARG A 115 -11.52 -2.97 3.48
N LEU A 116 -10.55 -2.17 3.90
CA LEU A 116 -9.72 -2.47 5.07
C LEU A 116 -10.55 -2.49 6.35
N GLN A 117 -11.48 -1.54 6.56
CA GLN A 117 -12.38 -1.51 7.73
C GLN A 117 -13.30 -2.74 7.85
N LYS A 118 -13.54 -3.48 6.77
CA LYS A 118 -14.32 -4.73 6.80
C LYS A 118 -13.48 -5.96 7.14
N LEU A 119 -12.15 -5.82 7.15
CA LEU A 119 -11.19 -6.93 7.31
C LEU A 119 -10.45 -6.88 8.65
N VAL A 120 -10.63 -5.81 9.43
CA VAL A 120 -10.13 -5.62 10.81
C VAL A 120 -11.31 -5.34 11.73
#